data_AF-A0AAE3D8R6-F1
#
_entry.id   AF-A0AAE3D8R6-F1
#
_cell.length_a   1.000
_cell.length_b   1.000
_cell.length_c   1.000
_cell.angle_alpha   90.00
_cell.angle_beta   90.00
_cell.angle_gamma   90.00
#
_symmetry.space_group_name_H-M   'P 1'
#
loop_
_entity.id
_entity.type
_entity.pdbx_description
1 polymer ?
#
loop_
_entity_poly.entity_id
_entity_poly.type
_entity_poly.pdbx_seq_one_letter_code
_entity_poly.pdbx_strand_id
1 'polypeptide(L)'
;MVEKIKALWIKYEEIIAYLIVGGLTTVVSWAAKFLANFLLFDNTMYPTPFQNVVLSVINWTAGVIFAYFTNRKFVFKSNAPMLSEAPKFVLSRVSTLILDMVVMQVLTAIGVNLLVATLISAVLVIIGNYVFSKLFVFNKKKDTEAEEAK
;
A
#
# COMPACT_ATOMS: atom_id res chain seq x y z
N MET A 1 -34.18 -1.70 10.75
CA MET A 1 -32.99 -1.74 11.66
C MET A 1 -31.88 -2.61 11.09
N VAL A 2 -32.19 -3.85 10.69
CA VAL A 2 -31.27 -4.78 10.01
C VAL A 2 -30.65 -4.18 8.73
N GLU A 3 -31.42 -3.46 7.91
CA GLU A 3 -30.90 -2.80 6.70
C GLU A 3 -29.92 -1.66 6.98
N LYS A 4 -30.15 -0.87 8.05
CA LYS A 4 -29.21 0.18 8.48
C LYS A 4 -27.92 -0.41 9.05
N ILE A 5 -28.02 -1.52 9.78
CA ILE A 5 -26.85 -2.27 10.29
C ILE A 5 -26.07 -2.89 9.13
N LYS A 6 -26.75 -3.49 8.15
CA LYS A 6 -26.11 -4.00 6.91
C LYS A 6 -25.44 -2.87 6.12
N ALA A 7 -26.10 -1.72 5.97
CA ALA A 7 -25.55 -0.58 5.25
C ALA A 7 -24.31 0.01 5.95
N LEU A 8 -24.30 0.08 7.29
CA LEU A 8 -23.14 0.47 8.07
C LEU A 8 -22.01 -0.57 7.98
N TRP A 9 -22.34 -1.87 8.05
CA TRP A 9 -21.36 -2.94 7.90
C TRP A 9 -20.67 -2.88 6.53
N ILE A 10 -21.44 -2.73 5.45
CA ILE A 10 -20.92 -2.58 4.08
C ILE A 10 -20.05 -1.31 3.95
N LYS A 11 -20.40 -0.23 4.66
CA LYS A 11 -19.63 1.03 4.64
C LYS A 11 -18.24 0.88 5.28
N TYR A 12 -18.11 0.09 6.35
CA TYR A 12 -16.84 -0.10 7.06
C TYR A 12 -16.07 -1.36 6.62
N GLU A 13 -16.72 -2.33 5.98
CA GLU A 13 -16.10 -3.56 5.47
C GLU A 13 -14.88 -3.24 4.61
N GLU A 14 -14.99 -2.28 3.69
CA GLU A 14 -13.90 -1.89 2.80
C GLU A 14 -12.69 -1.33 3.59
N ILE A 15 -12.93 -0.47 4.58
CA ILE A 15 -11.86 0.12 5.40
C ILE A 15 -11.21 -0.95 6.29
N ILE A 16 -12.01 -1.80 6.92
CA ILE A 16 -11.51 -2.89 7.76
C ILE A 16 -10.69 -3.88 6.93
N ALA A 17 -11.20 -4.28 5.77
CA ALA A 17 -10.48 -5.15 4.83
C ALA A 17 -9.18 -4.49 4.38
N TYR A 18 -9.19 -3.18 4.10
CA TYR A 18 -7.98 -2.43 3.72
C TYR A 18 -6.92 -2.45 4.81
N LEU A 19 -7.31 -2.24 6.07
CA LEU A 19 -6.38 -2.30 7.20
C LEU A 19 -5.82 -3.71 7.44
N ILE A 20 -6.66 -4.75 7.33
CA ILE A 20 -6.21 -6.14 7.44
C ILE A 20 -5.22 -6.48 6.32
N VAL A 21 -5.56 -6.12 5.07
CA VAL A 21 -4.67 -6.30 3.91
C VAL A 21 -3.37 -5.52 4.10
N GLY A 22 -3.43 -4.31 4.67
CA GLY A 22 -2.24 -3.53 5.03
C GLY A 22 -1.34 -4.26 6.02
N GLY A 23 -1.91 -4.82 7.09
CA GLY A 23 -1.17 -5.65 8.06
C GLY A 23 -0.51 -6.87 7.40
N LEU A 24 -1.25 -7.61 6.58
CA LEU A 24 -0.72 -8.76 5.83
C LEU A 24 0.38 -8.36 4.84
N THR A 25 0.23 -7.19 4.20
CA THR A 25 1.25 -6.65 3.29
C THR A 25 2.57 -6.42 4.00
N THR A 26 2.53 -5.91 5.23
CA THR A 26 3.74 -5.73 6.07
C THR A 26 4.39 -7.07 6.41
N VAL A 27 3.60 -8.09 6.75
CA VAL A 27 4.12 -9.43 7.03
C VAL A 27 4.82 -10.01 5.79
N VAL A 28 4.18 -9.91 4.62
CA VAL A 28 4.75 -10.43 3.36
C VAL A 28 5.99 -9.66 2.92
N SER A 29 6.00 -8.33 3.03
CA SER A 29 7.16 -7.51 2.66
C SER A 29 8.36 -7.80 3.55
N TRP A 30 8.15 -7.91 4.87
CA TRP A 30 9.21 -8.27 5.82
C TRP A 30 9.69 -9.69 5.60
N ALA A 31 8.80 -10.65 5.39
CA ALA A 31 9.19 -12.03 5.08
C ALA A 31 10.08 -12.09 3.83
N ALA A 32 9.73 -11.36 2.77
CA ALA A 32 10.56 -11.28 1.55
C ALA A 32 11.92 -10.62 1.84
N LYS A 33 11.95 -9.54 2.64
CA LYS A 33 13.19 -8.87 3.06
C LYS A 33 14.10 -9.82 3.82
N PHE A 34 13.60 -10.49 4.85
CA PHE A 34 14.41 -11.36 5.70
C PHE A 34 14.83 -12.64 4.98
N LEU A 35 13.98 -13.19 4.11
CA LEU A 35 14.35 -14.31 3.25
C LEU A 35 15.49 -13.92 2.29
N ALA A 36 15.41 -12.73 1.67
CA ALA A 36 16.48 -12.23 0.83
C ALA A 36 17.78 -11.98 1.63
N ASN A 37 17.68 -11.45 2.86
CA ASN A 37 18.84 -11.27 3.73
C ASN A 37 19.51 -12.61 4.07
N PHE A 38 18.71 -13.63 4.36
CA PHE A 38 19.19 -14.98 4.64
C PHE A 38 19.87 -15.62 3.41
N LEU A 39 19.28 -15.49 2.23
CA LEU A 39 19.79 -16.14 1.01
C LEU A 39 20.97 -15.42 0.36
N LEU A 40 21.05 -14.10 0.47
CA LEU A 40 22.00 -13.28 -0.30
C LEU A 40 23.13 -12.69 0.56
N PHE A 41 22.92 -12.50 1.87
CA PHE A 41 23.80 -11.71 2.74
C PHE A 41 24.04 -12.34 4.11
N ASP A 42 24.00 -13.68 4.20
CA ASP A 42 24.32 -14.46 5.39
C ASP A 42 23.58 -14.02 6.66
N ASN A 43 22.36 -13.52 6.49
CA ASN A 43 21.51 -13.02 7.57
C ASN A 43 22.17 -11.92 8.44
N THR A 44 22.93 -11.01 7.82
CA THR A 44 23.57 -9.89 8.53
C THR A 44 22.56 -9.01 9.27
N MET A 45 22.93 -8.57 10.48
CA MET A 45 22.20 -7.55 11.25
C MET A 45 22.68 -6.12 10.95
N TYR A 46 23.81 -5.98 10.26
CA TYR A 46 24.42 -4.70 9.90
C TYR A 46 24.67 -4.63 8.39
N PRO A 47 23.61 -4.59 7.58
CA PRO A 47 23.74 -4.47 6.12
C PRO A 47 24.47 -3.19 5.72
N THR A 48 25.38 -3.30 4.76
CA THR A 48 26.03 -2.16 4.10
C THR A 48 24.98 -1.28 3.39
N PRO A 49 25.30 -0.01 3.03
CA PRO A 49 24.37 0.84 2.29
C PRO A 49 23.80 0.17 1.03
N PHE A 50 24.63 -0.54 0.27
CA PHE A 50 24.20 -1.27 -0.92
C PHE A 50 23.21 -2.40 -0.59
N GLN A 51 23.55 -3.24 0.41
CA GLN A 51 22.65 -4.33 0.85
C GLN A 51 21.31 -3.78 1.35
N ASN A 52 21.33 -2.66 2.09
CA ASN A 52 20.11 -1.99 2.55
C ASN A 52 19.22 -1.53 1.40
N VAL A 53 19.79 -0.99 0.33
CA VAL A 53 19.03 -0.61 -0.88
C VAL A 53 18.39 -1.85 -1.50
N VAL A 54 19.16 -2.92 -1.73
CA VAL A 54 18.65 -4.17 -2.32
C VAL A 54 17.51 -4.75 -1.47
N LEU A 55 17.71 -4.89 -0.17
CA LEU A 55 16.70 -5.41 0.76
C LEU A 55 15.45 -4.53 0.82
N SER A 56 15.61 -3.20 0.74
CA SER A 56 14.49 -2.26 0.74
C SER A 56 13.69 -2.31 -0.55
N VAL A 57 14.34 -2.48 -1.70
CA VAL A 57 13.69 -2.67 -3.00
C VAL A 57 12.88 -3.97 -2.99
N ILE A 58 13.47 -5.08 -2.53
CA ILE A 58 12.76 -6.37 -2.43
C ILE A 58 11.55 -6.24 -1.50
N ASN A 59 11.74 -5.65 -0.31
CA ASN A 59 10.68 -5.39 0.65
C ASN A 59 9.52 -4.60 0.02
N TRP A 60 9.84 -3.48 -0.63
CA TRP A 60 8.84 -2.61 -1.25
C TRP A 60 8.12 -3.32 -2.41
N THR A 61 8.86 -3.96 -3.31
CA THR A 61 8.29 -4.64 -4.48
C THR A 61 7.38 -5.80 -4.06
N ALA A 62 7.80 -6.65 -3.12
CA ALA A 62 6.98 -7.74 -2.60
C ALA A 62 5.68 -7.21 -1.97
N GLY A 63 5.79 -6.14 -1.17
CA GLY A 63 4.63 -5.47 -0.58
C GLY A 63 3.67 -4.91 -1.64
N VAL A 64 4.18 -4.21 -2.66
CA VAL A 64 3.35 -3.64 -3.74
C VAL A 64 2.63 -4.73 -4.53
N ILE A 65 3.33 -5.80 -4.90
CA ILE A 65 2.73 -6.93 -5.63
C ILE A 65 1.61 -7.57 -4.81
N PHE A 66 1.89 -7.91 -3.55
CA PHE A 66 0.89 -8.52 -2.67
C PHE A 66 -0.31 -7.59 -2.45
N ALA A 67 -0.05 -6.32 -2.13
CA ALA A 67 -1.07 -5.32 -1.90
C ALA A 67 -1.93 -5.09 -3.14
N TYR A 68 -1.39 -5.15 -4.35
CA TYR A 68 -2.17 -4.98 -5.57
C TYR A 68 -3.25 -6.06 -5.68
N PHE A 69 -2.85 -7.34 -5.66
CA PHE A 69 -3.78 -8.44 -5.85
C PHE A 69 -4.82 -8.52 -4.73
N THR A 70 -4.38 -8.31 -3.48
CA THR A 70 -5.27 -8.37 -2.32
C THR A 70 -6.23 -7.19 -2.23
N ASN A 71 -5.76 -5.96 -2.48
CA ASN A 71 -6.66 -4.80 -2.52
C ASN A 71 -7.66 -4.92 -3.67
N ARG A 72 -7.21 -5.34 -4.86
CA ARG A 72 -8.10 -5.52 -6.01
C ARG A 72 -9.19 -6.54 -5.70
N LYS A 73 -8.83 -7.71 -5.15
CA LYS A 73 -9.75 -8.83 -4.93
C LYS A 73 -10.63 -8.68 -3.70
N PHE A 74 -10.07 -8.29 -2.56
CA PHE A 74 -10.76 -8.35 -1.27
C PHE A 74 -11.30 -7.01 -0.80
N VAL A 75 -10.59 -5.91 -1.10
CA VAL A 75 -10.97 -4.58 -0.61
C VAL A 75 -11.93 -3.91 -1.59
N PHE A 76 -11.45 -3.66 -2.82
CA PHE A 76 -12.19 -2.88 -3.81
C PHE A 76 -13.08 -3.74 -4.71
N LYS A 77 -12.82 -5.06 -4.75
CA LYS A 77 -13.59 -6.05 -5.53
C LYS A 77 -13.72 -5.63 -7.01
N SER A 78 -12.61 -5.16 -7.61
CA SER A 78 -12.58 -4.68 -8.99
C SER A 78 -12.54 -5.83 -10.00
N ASN A 79 -13.30 -5.67 -11.08
CA ASN A 79 -13.35 -6.56 -12.23
C ASN A 79 -12.64 -6.00 -13.47
N ALA A 80 -12.18 -4.74 -13.45
CA ALA A 80 -11.54 -4.12 -14.61
C ALA A 80 -10.23 -4.83 -15.04
N PRO A 81 -9.82 -4.72 -16.31
CA PRO A 81 -8.61 -5.36 -16.79
C PRO A 81 -7.36 -4.93 -15.98
N MET A 82 -6.60 -5.92 -15.50
CA MET A 82 -5.42 -5.66 -14.67
C MET A 82 -4.39 -4.74 -15.33
N LEU A 83 -4.23 -4.83 -16.65
CA LEU A 83 -3.31 -3.97 -17.41
C LEU A 83 -3.67 -2.47 -17.32
N SER A 84 -4.92 -2.15 -17.02
CA SER A 84 -5.38 -0.77 -16.85
C SER A 84 -5.25 -0.24 -15.41
N GLU A 85 -5.11 -1.14 -14.43
CA GLU A 85 -5.08 -0.83 -13.00
C GLU A 85 -3.68 -0.94 -12.42
N ALA A 86 -2.92 -1.98 -12.78
CA ALA A 86 -1.61 -2.25 -12.22
C ALA A 86 -0.63 -1.07 -12.38
N PRO A 87 -0.51 -0.41 -13.56
CA PRO A 87 0.37 0.74 -13.69
C PRO A 87 -0.05 1.92 -12.81
N LYS A 88 -1.37 2.18 -12.70
CA LYS A 88 -1.91 3.23 -11.81
C LYS A 88 -1.66 2.92 -10.35
N PHE A 89 -1.77 1.65 -9.97
CA PHE A 89 -1.49 1.20 -8.62
C PHE A 89 -0.03 1.42 -8.27
N VAL A 90 0.90 0.94 -9.10
CA VAL A 90 2.33 1.14 -8.88
C VAL A 90 2.67 2.63 -8.82
N LEU A 91 2.12 3.44 -9.74
CA LEU A 91 2.31 4.89 -9.73
C LEU A 91 1.81 5.50 -8.42
N SER A 92 0.63 5.10 -7.93
CA SER A 92 0.10 5.59 -6.65
C SER A 92 1.01 5.27 -5.47
N ARG A 93 1.69 4.11 -5.50
CA ARG A 93 2.66 3.71 -4.46
C ARG A 93 3.94 4.51 -4.53
N VAL A 94 4.42 4.81 -5.74
CA VAL A 94 5.56 5.72 -5.93
C VAL A 94 5.19 7.13 -5.47
N SER A 95 3.99 7.62 -5.78
CA SER A 95 3.53 8.94 -5.33
C SER A 95 3.47 9.04 -3.81
N THR A 96 3.01 8.02 -3.10
CA THR A 96 2.98 8.04 -1.63
C THR A 96 4.35 7.83 -1.00
N LEU A 97 5.29 7.15 -1.68
CA LEU A 97 6.70 7.17 -1.26
C LEU A 97 7.30 8.57 -1.35
N ILE A 98 7.03 9.31 -2.43
CA ILE A 98 7.49 10.70 -2.56
C ILE A 98 6.83 11.58 -1.50
N LEU A 99 5.53 11.38 -1.24
CA LEU A 99 4.83 12.07 -0.15
C LEU A 99 5.52 11.82 1.20
N ASP A 100 5.86 10.57 1.52
CA ASP A 100 6.58 10.22 2.74
C ASP A 100 7.90 10.99 2.87
N MET A 101 8.71 10.97 1.80
CA MET A 101 9.98 11.68 1.78
C MET A 101 9.80 13.18 2.03
N VAL A 102 8.85 13.82 1.34
CA VAL A 102 8.58 15.26 1.49
C VAL A 102 8.08 15.58 2.89
N VAL A 103 7.11 14.83 3.41
CA VAL A 103 6.55 15.04 4.75
C VAL A 103 7.64 14.88 5.81
N MET A 104 8.46 13.83 5.72
CA MET A 104 9.55 13.59 6.66
C MET A 104 10.57 14.73 6.64
N GLN A 105 10.97 15.23 5.46
CA GLN A 105 11.90 16.35 5.34
C GLN A 105 11.32 17.64 5.93
N VAL A 106 10.05 17.96 5.64
CA VAL A 106 9.41 19.19 6.14
C VAL A 106 9.23 19.15 7.65
N LEU A 107 8.68 18.05 8.21
CA LEU A 107 8.40 17.95 9.64
C LEU A 107 9.68 17.96 10.48
N THR A 108 10.72 17.25 10.04
CA THR A 108 12.01 17.25 10.77
C THR A 108 12.72 18.59 10.67
N ALA A 109 12.63 19.30 9.54
CA ALA A 109 13.21 20.63 9.37
C ALA A 109 12.60 21.68 10.30
N ILE A 110 11.31 21.56 10.66
CA ILE A 110 10.64 22.47 11.61
C ILE A 110 10.75 22.00 13.08
N GLY A 111 11.58 20.98 13.35
CA GLY A 111 11.89 20.52 14.70
C GLY A 111 10.91 19.49 15.29
N VAL A 112 10.02 18.90 14.48
CA VAL A 112 9.22 17.74 14.94
C VAL A 112 10.16 16.56 15.13
N ASN A 113 10.06 15.89 16.29
CA ASN A 113 10.93 14.74 16.55
C ASN A 113 10.68 13.61 15.54
N LEU A 114 11.72 12.79 15.33
CA LEU A 114 11.70 11.74 14.31
C LEU A 114 10.51 10.79 14.48
N LEU A 115 10.21 10.37 15.72
CA LEU A 115 9.13 9.44 16.01
C LEU A 115 7.76 10.01 15.62
N VAL A 116 7.44 11.24 16.02
CA VAL A 116 6.16 11.88 15.71
C VAL A 116 6.06 12.17 14.21
N ALA A 117 7.14 12.62 13.57
CA ALA A 117 7.18 12.81 12.13
C ALA A 117 6.90 11.51 11.37
N THR A 118 7.53 10.40 11.76
CA THR A 118 7.29 9.08 11.18
C THR A 118 5.85 8.61 11.36
N LEU A 119 5.25 8.82 12.55
CA LEU A 119 3.85 8.46 12.78
C LEU A 119 2.90 9.29 11.90
N ILE A 120 3.11 10.60 11.81
CA ILE A 120 2.29 11.48 10.95
C ILE A 120 2.43 11.03 9.49
N SER A 121 3.66 10.83 9.02
CA SER A 121 3.91 10.40 7.64
C SER A 121 3.26 9.05 7.34
N ALA A 122 3.41 8.06 8.22
CA ALA A 122 2.80 6.74 8.06
C ALA A 122 1.27 6.82 7.94
N VAL A 123 0.61 7.63 8.77
CA VAL A 123 -0.84 7.85 8.69
C VAL A 123 -1.23 8.49 7.35
N LEU A 124 -0.50 9.53 6.92
CA LEU A 124 -0.75 10.19 5.63
C LEU A 124 -0.55 9.25 4.45
N VAL A 125 0.48 8.41 4.48
CA VAL A 125 0.75 7.40 3.45
C VAL A 125 -0.35 6.35 3.39
N ILE A 126 -0.83 5.86 4.53
CA ILE A 126 -1.95 4.90 4.59
C ILE A 126 -3.22 5.52 4.00
N ILE A 127 -3.56 6.73 4.42
CA ILE A 127 -4.74 7.45 3.90
C ILE A 127 -4.57 7.72 2.40
N GLY A 128 -3.42 8.25 1.98
CA GLY A 128 -3.12 8.54 0.58
C GLY A 128 -3.22 7.30 -0.30
N ASN A 129 -2.65 6.17 0.15
CA ASN A 129 -2.74 4.90 -0.57
C ASN A 129 -4.19 4.43 -0.72
N TYR A 130 -5.02 4.58 0.33
CA TYR A 130 -6.44 4.23 0.26
C TYR A 130 -7.19 5.13 -0.72
N VAL A 131 -7.03 6.46 -0.60
CA VAL A 131 -7.69 7.45 -1.45
C VAL A 131 -7.30 7.27 -2.91
N PHE A 132 -6.01 7.10 -3.21
CA PHE A 132 -5.57 6.85 -4.57
C PHE A 132 -6.11 5.53 -5.12
N SER A 133 -6.05 4.46 -4.33
CA SER A 133 -6.59 3.16 -4.73
C SER A 133 -8.08 3.24 -5.03
N LYS A 134 -8.86 3.95 -4.21
CA LYS A 134 -10.31 4.05 -4.35
C LYS A 134 -10.76 4.95 -5.51
N LEU A 135 -10.12 6.10 -5.69
CA LEU A 135 -10.60 7.12 -6.63
C LEU A 135 -10.00 6.97 -8.03
N PHE A 136 -8.74 6.53 -8.13
CA PHE A 136 -7.98 6.54 -9.38
C PHE A 136 -7.65 5.15 -9.91
N VAL A 137 -7.36 4.19 -9.02
CA VAL A 137 -6.97 2.83 -9.43
C VAL A 137 -8.20 1.95 -9.68
N PHE A 138 -8.97 1.66 -8.63
CA PHE A 138 -10.09 0.71 -8.62
C PHE A 138 -11.45 1.45 -8.64
N ASN A 139 -11.61 2.34 -9.62
CA ASN A 139 -12.80 3.17 -9.70
C ASN A 139 -13.97 2.42 -10.34
N LYS A 140 -14.91 1.99 -9.49
CA LYS A 140 -16.11 1.22 -9.87
C LYS A 140 -16.92 1.78 -11.04
N LYS A 141 -16.95 3.11 -11.26
CA LYS A 141 -17.69 3.68 -12.40
C LYS A 141 -17.09 3.28 -13.74
N LYS A 142 -15.75 3.21 -13.82
CA LYS A 142 -15.04 2.80 -15.03
C LYS A 142 -15.13 1.30 -15.28
N ASP A 143 -15.31 0.52 -14.22
CA ASP A 143 -15.47 -0.94 -14.32
C ASP A 143 -16.78 -1.28 -15.06
N THR A 144 -17.88 -0.58 -14.74
CA THR A 144 -19.18 -0.79 -15.40
C THR A 144 -19.15 -0.40 -16.88
N GLU A 145 -18.55 0.75 -17.22
CA GLU A 145 -18.39 1.19 -18.62
C GLU A 145 -17.52 0.23 -19.45
N ALA A 146 -16.48 -0.35 -18.85
CA ALA A 146 -15.60 -1.32 -19.52
C ALA A 146 -16.22 -2.72 -19.67
N GLU A 147 -17.20 -3.06 -18.83
CA GLU A 147 -17.96 -4.31 -18.90
C GLU A 147 -19.10 -4.21 -19.94
N GLU A 148 -19.75 -3.05 -20.04
CA GLU A 148 -20.77 -2.77 -21.07
C GLU A 148 -20.20 -2.62 -22.50
N ALA A 149 -18.91 -2.30 -22.64
CA ALA A 149 -18.24 -2.15 -23.93
C ALA A 149 -17.67 -3.46 -24.52
N LYS A 150 -17.84 -4.60 -23.83
CA LYS A 150 -17.41 -5.94 -24.29
C LYS A 150 -18.58 -6.76 -24.81
#